data_AF-A0A0F9I2R4-F1
#
_entry.id   AF-A0A0F9I2R4-F1
#
_cell.length_a   1.000
_cell.length_b   1.000
_cell.length_c   1.000
_cell.angle_alpha   90.00
_cell.angle_beta   90.00
_cell.angle_gamma   90.00
#
_symmetry.space_group_name_H-M   'P 1'
#
loop_
_entity.id
_entity.type
_entity.pdbx_description
1 polymer ?
#
loop_
_entity_poly.entity_id
_entity_poly.type
_entity_poly.pdbx_seq_one_letter_code
_entity_poly.pdbx_strand_id
1 'polypeptide(L)' 'IIQPWQFGHGETKATCLWLKGLPMLKPTEIVDGREQRIWKMAPSENRAKLRSKTFPGIAKAMADQWG' A
#
# COMPACT_ATOMS: atom_id res chain seq x y z
N ILE A 1 -3.29 9.59 -4.58
CA ILE A 1 -2.07 8.88 -4.11
C ILE A 1 -2.38 8.33 -2.73
N ILE A 2 -2.08 7.05 -2.50
CA ILE A 2 -2.33 6.37 -1.23
C ILE A 2 -1.00 5.86 -0.63
N GLN A 3 -1.01 5.61 0.66
CA GLN A 3 0.14 5.09 1.39
C GLN A 3 -0.24 3.88 2.23
N PRO A 4 0.64 2.88 2.43
CA PRO A 4 0.32 1.69 3.21
C PRO A 4 -0.04 1.98 4.67
N TRP A 5 0.54 3.02 5.28
CA TRP A 5 0.24 3.44 6.66
C TRP A 5 -1.19 3.94 6.86
N GLN A 6 -1.90 4.25 5.78
CA GLN A 6 -3.33 4.59 5.80
C GLN A 6 -4.24 3.34 5.89
N PHE A 7 -3.67 2.14 5.77
CA PHE A 7 -4.39 0.86 5.72
C PHE A 7 -3.75 -0.22 6.61
N GLY A 8 -3.16 0.15 7.75
CA GLY A 8 -2.64 -0.79 8.74
C GLY A 8 -1.20 -1.26 8.53
N HIS A 9 -0.44 -0.67 7.59
CA HIS A 9 0.96 -1.05 7.33
C HIS A 9 1.90 0.12 7.58
N GLY A 10 2.73 0.11 8.63
CA GLY A 10 3.66 1.21 8.98
C GLY A 10 4.79 1.50 7.97
N GLU A 11 4.66 0.98 6.76
CA GLU A 11 5.59 1.16 5.66
C GLU A 11 5.16 2.36 4.79
N THR A 12 6.14 3.11 4.29
CA THR A 12 5.88 4.19 3.32
C THR A 12 6.22 3.73 1.91
N LYS A 13 5.19 3.65 1.06
CA LYS A 13 5.33 3.30 -0.36
C LYS A 13 4.19 3.96 -1.14
N ALA A 14 4.46 5.16 -1.65
CA ALA A 14 3.47 5.94 -2.39
C ALA A 14 2.95 5.11 -3.57
N THR A 15 1.65 4.85 -3.57
CA THR A 15 0.98 4.11 -4.63
C THR A 15 -0.02 5.06 -5.30
N CYS A 16 0.15 5.29 -6.60
CA CYS A 16 -0.80 6.08 -7.39
C CYS A 16 -1.77 5.13 -8.07
N LEU A 17 -3.06 5.38 -7.91
CA LEU A 17 -4.13 4.60 -8.52
C LEU A 17 -4.75 5.42 -9.64
N TRP A 18 -4.89 4.81 -10.81
CA TRP A 18 -5.65 5.39 -11.90
C TRP A 18 -7.13 5.06 -11.70
N LEU A 19 -7.93 6.04 -11.31
CA LEU A 19 -9.34 5.86 -11.05
C LEU A 19 -10.15 6.27 -12.28
N LYS A 20 -10.88 5.33 -12.88
CA LYS A 20 -11.82 5.61 -13.99
C LYS A 20 -13.23 5.21 -13.56
N GLY A 21 -14.04 6.20 -13.20
CA GLY A 21 -15.39 5.96 -12.69
C GLY A 21 -15.46 5.39 -11.26
N LEU A 22 -14.33 5.37 -10.54
CA LEU A 22 -14.26 4.91 -9.15
C LEU A 22 -13.99 6.09 -8.20
N PRO A 23 -14.62 6.12 -7.01
CA PRO A 23 -14.33 7.12 -6.00
C PRO A 23 -12.92 6.92 -5.42
N MET A 24 -12.36 7.98 -4.83
CA MET A 24 -11.08 7.89 -4.13
C MET A 24 -11.14 6.88 -2.99
N LEU A 25 -10.11 6.03 -2.89
CA LEU A 25 -9.97 5.05 -1.82
C LEU A 25 -9.73 5.76 -0.49
N LYS A 26 -10.63 5.56 0.48
CA LYS A 26 -10.54 6.14 1.82
C LYS A 26 -9.62 5.31 2.72
N PRO A 27 -8.76 5.94 3.54
CA PRO A 27 -8.01 5.27 4.61
C PRO A 27 -8.93 4.49 5.54
N THR A 28 -8.56 3.26 5.91
CA THR A 28 -9.34 2.41 6.82
C THR A 28 -8.71 2.28 8.20
N GLU A 29 -7.38 2.24 8.27
CA GLU A 29 -6.64 2.04 9.52
C GLU A 29 -5.33 2.82 9.46
N ILE A 30 -5.27 3.95 10.16
CA ILE A 30 -4.08 4.81 10.18
C ILE A 30 -3.18 4.33 11.30
N VAL A 31 -1.97 3.90 10.94
CA VAL A 31 -0.95 3.45 11.89
C VAL A 31 0.22 4.41 11.98
N ASP A 32 0.80 4.50 13.16
CA ASP A 32 2.05 5.20 13.41
C ASP A 32 3.25 4.36 12.95
N GLY A 33 4.36 5.05 12.63
CA GLY A 33 5.53 4.46 12.00
C GLY A 33 5.56 4.73 10.50
N ARG A 34 6.60 5.43 10.05
CA ARG A 34 6.83 5.78 8.64
C ARG A 34 8.16 5.21 8.18
N GLU A 35 8.20 3.90 7.99
CA GLU A 35 9.43 3.23 7.61
C GLU A 35 9.52 3.00 6.10
N GLN A 36 10.61 3.45 5.49
CA GLN A 36 10.93 3.18 4.09
C GLN A 36 11.53 1.78 3.88
N ARG A 37 10.94 0.75 4.51
CA ARG A 37 11.45 -0.64 4.50
C ARG A 37 11.58 -1.21 3.08
N ILE A 38 10.59 -0.94 2.23
CA ILE A 38 10.56 -1.39 0.83
C ILE A 38 11.73 -0.80 0.04
N TRP A 39 12.05 0.48 0.23
CA TRP A 39 13.18 1.15 -0.44
C TRP A 39 14.53 0.64 0.07
N LYS A 40 14.66 0.51 1.40
CA LYS A 40 15.88 0.05 2.09
C LYS A 40 16.16 -1.45 1.93
N MET A 41 15.27 -2.22 1.31
CA MET A 41 15.44 -3.66 1.11
C MET A 41 16.71 -3.96 0.30
N ALA A 42 17.59 -4.81 0.86
CA ALA A 42 18.83 -5.25 0.25
C ALA A 42 18.62 -5.99 -1.09
N PRO A 43 19.62 -5.98 -2.00
CA PRO A 43 19.59 -6.80 -3.19
C PRO A 43 19.42 -8.28 -2.82
N SER A 44 18.45 -8.93 -3.45
CA SER A 44 18.19 -10.37 -3.33
C SER A 44 17.43 -10.82 -4.58
N GLU A 45 17.52 -12.10 -4.92
CA GLU A 45 16.79 -12.67 -6.07
C GLU A 45 15.28 -12.40 -5.99
N ASN A 46 14.73 -12.44 -4.77
CA ASN A 46 13.31 -12.20 -4.50
C ASN A 46 12.94 -10.72 -4.30
N ARG A 47 13.90 -9.78 -4.34
CA ARG A 47 13.64 -8.35 -4.06
C ARG A 47 12.57 -7.76 -4.96
N ALA A 48 12.62 -8.05 -6.26
CA ALA A 48 11.62 -7.56 -7.21
C ALA A 48 10.22 -8.08 -6.86
N LYS A 49 10.10 -9.39 -6.61
CA LYS A 49 8.85 -10.04 -6.21
C LYS A 49 8.28 -9.45 -4.92
N LEU A 50 9.12 -9.28 -3.90
CA LEU A 50 8.71 -8.72 -2.61
C LEU A 50 8.24 -7.27 -2.73
N ARG A 51 8.94 -6.46 -3.55
CA ARG A 51 8.56 -5.05 -3.80
C ARG A 51 7.31 -4.91 -4.67
N SER A 52 6.93 -5.92 -5.44
CA SER A 52 5.71 -5.91 -6.24
C SER A 52 4.48 -6.43 -5.49
N LYS A 53 4.63 -6.98 -4.28
CA LYS A 53 3.47 -7.40 -3.47
C LYS A 53 2.62 -6.20 -3.07
N THR A 54 1.31 -6.37 -3.18
CA THR A 54 0.30 -5.45 -2.65
C THR A 54 0.09 -5.69 -1.17
N PHE A 55 -0.15 -4.61 -0.43
CA PHE A 55 -0.45 -4.69 1.00
C PHE A 55 -1.86 -5.24 1.23
N PRO A 56 -2.04 -6.25 2.10
CA PRO A 56 -3.36 -6.82 2.39
C PRO A 56 -4.40 -5.79 2.83
N GLY A 57 -3.98 -4.75 3.57
CA GLY A 57 -4.87 -3.70 4.03
C GLY A 57 -5.40 -2.82 2.90
N ILE A 58 -4.56 -2.51 1.91
CA ILE A 58 -4.99 -1.80 0.69
C ILE A 58 -5.96 -2.67 -0.11
N ALA A 59 -5.63 -3.95 -0.30
CA ALA A 59 -6.49 -4.87 -1.05
C ALA A 59 -7.85 -5.05 -0.39
N LYS A 60 -7.89 -5.15 0.96
CA LYS A 60 -9.12 -5.19 1.73
C LYS A 60 -9.94 -3.92 1.57
N ALA A 61 -9.31 -2.74 1.71
CA ALA A 61 -10.01 -1.47 1.53
C ALA A 61 -10.58 -1.30 0.12
N MET A 62 -9.89 -1.78 -0.91
CA MET A 62 -10.40 -1.80 -2.29
C MET A 62 -11.63 -2.71 -2.41
N ALA A 63 -11.58 -3.91 -1.83
CA ALA A 63 -12.72 -4.83 -1.83
C ALA A 63 -13.92 -4.25 -1.07
N ASP A 64 -13.70 -3.62 0.08
CA ASP A 64 -14.78 -3.06 0.91
C ASP A 64 -15.43 -1.81 0.29
N GLN A 65 -14.69 -1.01 -0.49
CA GLN A 65 -15.18 0.27 -1.04
C GLN A 65 -15.60 0.23 -2.51
N TRP A 66 -15.02 -0.67 -3.29
CA TRP A 66 -15.30 -0.79 -4.73
C TRP A 66 -15.94 -2.13 -5.12
N GLY A 67 -16.04 -3.08 -4.18
CA GLY A 67 -16.68 -4.38 -4.37
C GLY A 67 -18.20 -4.34 -4.27
#